data_AF-A0A6H1R4J6-F1
#
_entry.id   AF-A0A6H1R4J6-F1
#
_cell.length_a   1.000
_cell.length_b   1.000
_cell.length_c   1.000
_cell.angle_alpha   90.00
_cell.angle_beta   90.00
_cell.angle_gamma   90.00
#
_symmetry.space_group_name_H-M   'P 1'
#
loop_
_entity.id
_entity.type
_entity.pdbx_description
1 polymer ?
#
loop_
_entity_poly.entity_id
_entity_poly.type
_entity_poly.pdbx_seq_one_letter_code
_entity_poly.pdbx_strand_id
1 'polypeptide(L)'
;MTDPFLDSLATALAGQVATALGKAGSQALVKVRELVRRRSQNDPETQAALEAAEQESAGKPQIKALAERLDQVCGEDAAFAEQLRAEGAEVHKAISAADDGVVNVNHGEVNNLIQAREIKGNITFS
;
A
#
# COMPACT_ATOMS: atom_id res chain seq x y z
N MET A 1 7.54 5.01 -13.05
CA MET A 1 6.56 5.52 -12.08
C MET A 1 6.11 4.30 -11.32
N THR A 2 6.34 4.26 -10.02
CA THR A 2 6.03 3.10 -9.20
C THR A 2 4.51 3.02 -8.97
N ASP A 3 3.98 1.81 -8.81
CA ASP A 3 2.57 1.59 -8.49
C ASP A 3 2.20 2.35 -7.19
N PRO A 4 1.18 3.23 -7.18
CA PRO A 4 0.73 3.93 -5.97
C PRO A 4 0.40 3.01 -4.80
N PHE A 5 0.02 1.77 -5.08
CA PHE A 5 -0.14 0.73 -4.08
C PHE A 5 1.19 0.44 -3.36
N LEU A 6 2.27 0.23 -4.10
CA LEU A 6 3.59 -0.08 -3.56
C LEU A 6 4.21 1.12 -2.83
N ASP A 7 3.98 2.34 -3.32
CA ASP A 7 4.38 3.57 -2.61
C ASP A 7 3.72 3.67 -1.23
N SER A 8 2.42 3.34 -1.14
CA SER A 8 1.70 3.33 0.15
C SER A 8 2.26 2.27 1.11
N LEU A 9 2.58 1.07 0.62
CA LEU A 9 3.17 0.01 1.44
C LEU A 9 4.57 0.37 1.90
N ALA A 10 5.42 0.91 1.03
CA ALA A 10 6.76 1.33 1.38
C ALA A 10 6.74 2.43 2.46
N THR A 11 5.82 3.39 2.34
CA THR A 11 5.62 4.44 3.34
C THR A 11 5.15 3.85 4.69
N ALA A 12 4.24 2.88 4.65
CA ALA A 12 3.77 2.16 5.84
C ALA A 12 4.90 1.40 6.55
N LEU A 13 5.70 0.67 5.78
CA LEU A 13 6.81 -0.15 6.27
C LEU A 13 7.93 0.70 6.87
N ALA A 14 8.17 1.89 6.31
CA ALA A 14 9.07 2.89 6.86
C ALA A 14 8.58 3.54 8.18
N GLY A 15 7.42 3.12 8.68
CA GLY A 15 6.89 3.59 9.96
C GLY A 15 6.33 5.01 9.94
N GLN A 16 6.32 5.68 8.78
CA GLN A 16 5.86 7.07 8.66
C GLN A 16 4.35 7.26 8.84
N VAL A 17 3.58 6.16 8.90
CA VAL A 17 2.10 6.19 8.92
C VAL A 17 1.47 5.35 10.04
N ALA A 18 2.27 4.86 10.99
CA ALA A 18 1.79 3.95 12.03
C ALA A 18 0.61 4.51 12.87
N THR A 19 0.47 5.83 12.97
CA THR A 19 -0.61 6.50 13.70
C THR A 19 -1.94 6.58 12.93
N ALA A 20 -1.93 6.42 11.61
CA ALA A 20 -3.15 6.48 10.78
C ALA A 20 -3.83 5.10 10.60
N LEU A 21 -3.12 4.02 10.94
CA LEU A 21 -3.62 2.66 10.75
C LEU A 21 -4.55 2.26 11.90
N GLY A 22 -5.82 2.01 11.58
CA GLY A 22 -6.73 1.30 12.49
C GLY A 22 -6.31 -0.16 12.69
N LYS A 23 -6.96 -0.89 13.62
CA LYS A 23 -6.59 -2.26 14.00
C LYS A 23 -6.39 -3.21 12.80
N ALA A 24 -7.28 -3.16 11.81
CA ALA A 24 -7.19 -3.98 10.60
C ALA A 24 -5.95 -3.63 9.75
N GLY A 25 -5.69 -2.33 9.55
CA GLY A 25 -4.50 -1.84 8.86
C GLY A 25 -3.20 -2.20 9.58
N SER A 26 -3.17 -2.13 10.92
CA SER A 26 -1.99 -2.54 11.69
C SER A 26 -1.71 -4.04 11.55
N GLN A 27 -2.75 -4.89 11.59
CA GLN A 27 -2.59 -6.33 11.38
C GLN A 27 -2.14 -6.66 9.94
N ALA A 28 -2.69 -5.96 8.95
CA ALA A 28 -2.28 -6.07 7.57
C ALA A 28 -0.81 -5.65 7.36
N LEU A 29 -0.38 -4.56 7.99
CA LEU A 29 1.01 -4.11 7.93
C LEU A 29 1.99 -5.14 8.52
N VAL A 30 1.62 -5.81 9.62
CA VAL A 30 2.45 -6.90 10.17
C VAL A 30 2.60 -8.03 9.17
N LYS A 31 1.51 -8.46 8.51
CA LYS A 31 1.55 -9.51 7.48
C LYS A 31 2.43 -9.12 6.30
N VAL A 32 2.23 -7.92 5.76
CA VAL A 32 3.07 -7.36 4.68
C VAL A 32 4.55 -7.35 5.08
N ARG A 33 4.86 -6.87 6.29
CA ARG A 33 6.25 -6.87 6.80
C ARG A 33 6.83 -8.28 6.88
N GLU A 34 6.07 -9.24 7.38
CA GLU A 34 6.49 -10.65 7.41
C GLU A 34 6.69 -11.23 6.02
N LEU A 35 5.80 -10.96 5.08
CA LEU A 35 5.88 -11.42 3.70
C LEU A 35 7.13 -10.88 3.01
N VAL A 36 7.39 -9.57 3.11
CA VAL A 36 8.59 -8.94 2.54
C VAL A 36 9.85 -9.50 3.21
N ARG A 37 9.85 -9.71 4.54
CA ARG A 37 10.99 -10.34 5.24
C ARG A 37 11.25 -11.78 4.79
N ARG A 38 10.21 -12.58 4.57
CA ARG A 38 10.38 -13.96 4.05
C ARG A 38 10.98 -13.95 2.66
N ARG A 39 10.53 -13.03 1.79
CA ARG A 39 11.09 -12.87 0.44
C ARG A 39 12.54 -12.39 0.49
N SER A 40 12.87 -11.49 1.41
CA SER A 40 14.20 -10.91 1.56
C SER A 40 15.25 -11.89 2.07
N GLN A 41 14.85 -12.99 2.73
CA GLN A 41 15.80 -14.05 3.14
C GLN A 41 16.56 -14.67 1.97
N ASN A 42 15.94 -14.70 0.79
CA ASN A 42 16.54 -15.20 -0.44
C ASN A 42 16.93 -14.07 -1.41
N ASP A 43 16.87 -12.82 -0.94
CA ASP A 43 17.07 -11.63 -1.75
C ASP A 43 17.71 -10.49 -0.93
N PRO A 44 19.05 -10.43 -0.91
CA PRO A 44 19.80 -9.44 -0.15
C PRO A 44 19.47 -7.99 -0.52
N GLU A 45 19.09 -7.72 -1.78
CA GLU A 45 18.74 -6.37 -2.22
C GLU A 45 17.41 -5.92 -1.62
N THR A 46 16.42 -6.81 -1.57
CA THR A 46 15.15 -6.54 -0.89
C THR A 46 15.35 -6.35 0.61
N GLN A 47 16.26 -7.11 1.22
CA GLN A 47 16.59 -6.93 2.62
C GLN A 47 17.21 -5.55 2.88
N ALA A 48 18.20 -5.15 2.08
CA ALA A 48 18.85 -3.85 2.22
C ALA A 48 17.87 -2.68 2.02
N ALA A 49 16.97 -2.78 1.04
CA ALA A 49 15.95 -1.76 0.79
C ALA A 49 14.95 -1.66 1.96
N LEU A 50 14.52 -2.80 2.52
CA LEU A 50 13.64 -2.83 3.69
C LEU A 50 14.32 -2.22 4.91
N GLU A 51 15.54 -2.65 5.22
CA GLU A 51 16.30 -2.14 6.36
C GLU A 51 16.57 -0.64 6.24
N ALA A 52 16.93 -0.15 5.04
CA ALA A 52 17.16 1.28 4.80
C ALA A 52 15.89 2.12 5.00
N ALA A 53 14.72 1.59 4.64
CA ALA A 53 13.44 2.27 4.85
C ALA A 53 12.97 2.22 6.31
N GLU A 54 13.33 1.17 7.08
CA GLU A 54 12.98 1.03 8.50
C GLU A 54 13.86 1.88 9.44
N GLN A 55 14.94 2.51 8.94
CA GLN A 55 15.78 3.41 9.75
C GLN A 55 15.02 4.66 10.18
N GLU A 56 15.28 5.16 11.39
CA GLU A 56 14.66 6.40 11.90
C GLU A 56 15.01 7.63 11.03
N SER A 57 16.18 7.61 10.39
CA SER A 57 16.64 8.65 9.45
C SER A 57 16.10 8.45 8.02
N ALA A 58 15.26 7.44 7.77
CA ALA A 58 14.74 7.15 6.44
C ALA A 58 13.90 8.31 5.91
N GLY A 59 14.29 8.82 4.75
CA GLY A 59 13.58 9.87 4.02
C GLY A 59 12.89 9.34 2.78
N LYS A 60 12.36 10.28 1.99
CA LYS A 60 11.73 10.00 0.69
C LYS A 60 12.60 9.14 -0.25
N PRO A 61 13.94 9.30 -0.32
CA PRO A 61 14.77 8.48 -1.20
C PRO A 61 14.74 6.99 -0.83
N GLN A 62 14.80 6.65 0.46
CA GLN A 62 14.80 5.27 0.96
C GLN A 62 13.43 4.62 0.74
N ILE A 63 12.35 5.37 0.97
CA ILE A 63 10.98 4.89 0.71
C ILE A 63 10.77 4.61 -0.77
N LYS A 64 11.23 5.51 -1.65
CA LYS A 64 11.15 5.32 -3.09
C LYS A 64 11.95 4.09 -3.54
N ALA A 65 13.15 3.90 -3.01
CA ALA A 65 13.98 2.74 -3.31
C ALA A 65 13.31 1.43 -2.88
N LEU A 66 12.64 1.40 -1.72
CA LEU A 66 11.86 0.25 -1.30
C LEU A 66 10.67 -0.01 -2.24
N ALA A 67 9.92 1.02 -2.63
CA ALA A 67 8.80 0.87 -3.55
C ALA A 67 9.25 0.33 -4.92
N GLU A 68 10.35 0.88 -5.47
CA GLU A 68 10.95 0.40 -6.72
C GLU A 68 11.42 -1.05 -6.62
N ARG A 69 12.00 -1.44 -5.46
CA ARG A 69 12.42 -2.81 -5.24
C ARG A 69 11.22 -3.76 -5.18
N LEU A 70 10.15 -3.38 -4.49
CA LEU A 70 8.92 -4.17 -4.44
C LEU A 70 8.30 -4.33 -5.82
N ASP A 71 8.34 -3.29 -6.66
CA ASP A 71 7.82 -3.33 -8.04
C ASP A 71 8.60 -4.33 -8.90
N GLN A 72 9.92 -4.30 -8.81
CA GLN A 72 10.78 -5.27 -9.49
C GLN A 72 10.48 -6.71 -9.04
N VAL A 73 10.42 -6.96 -7.73
CA VAL A 73 10.15 -8.29 -7.19
C VAL A 73 8.76 -8.79 -7.59
N CYS A 74 7.76 -7.91 -7.66
CA CYS A 74 6.43 -8.26 -8.15
C CYS A 74 6.44 -8.61 -9.64
N GLY A 75 7.32 -8.01 -10.44
CA GLY A 75 7.52 -8.35 -11.85
C GLY A 75 8.24 -9.69 -12.04
N GLU A 76 9.10 -10.07 -11.10
CA GLU A 76 9.83 -11.35 -11.12
C GLU A 76 9.00 -12.52 -10.57
N ASP A 77 8.12 -12.27 -9.59
CA ASP A 77 7.30 -13.27 -8.92
C ASP A 77 5.83 -12.81 -8.82
N ALA A 78 5.01 -13.34 -9.74
CA ALA A 78 3.59 -13.04 -9.79
C ALA A 78 2.82 -13.54 -8.56
N ALA A 79 3.23 -14.66 -7.95
CA ALA A 79 2.57 -15.20 -6.76
C ALA A 79 2.83 -14.30 -5.54
N PHE A 80 4.06 -13.79 -5.42
CA PHE A 80 4.39 -12.76 -4.44
C PHE A 80 3.57 -11.49 -4.66
N ALA A 81 3.44 -11.03 -5.91
CA ALA A 81 2.66 -9.84 -6.25
C ALA A 81 1.19 -9.97 -5.82
N GLU A 82 0.56 -11.13 -6.07
CA GLU A 82 -0.82 -11.40 -5.66
C GLU A 82 -0.96 -11.42 -4.13
N GLN A 83 -0.06 -12.10 -3.43
CA GLN A 83 -0.06 -12.16 -1.96
C GLN A 83 0.15 -10.77 -1.35
N LEU A 84 1.11 -9.99 -1.87
CA LEU A 84 1.40 -8.65 -1.40
C LEU A 84 0.19 -7.73 -1.58
N ARG A 85 -0.53 -7.84 -2.71
CA ARG A 85 -1.77 -7.09 -2.93
C ARG A 85 -2.89 -7.51 -2.00
N ALA A 86 -3.06 -8.81 -1.77
CA ALA A 86 -4.08 -9.31 -0.86
C ALA A 86 -3.84 -8.88 0.60
N GLU A 87 -2.60 -8.99 1.08
CA GLU A 87 -2.24 -8.65 2.45
C GLU A 87 -2.13 -7.13 2.66
N GLY A 88 -1.71 -6.38 1.65
CA GLY A 88 -1.54 -4.92 1.72
C GLY A 88 -2.80 -4.10 1.42
N ALA A 89 -3.91 -4.71 0.98
CA ALA A 89 -5.13 -4.00 0.61
C ALA A 89 -5.65 -3.08 1.71
N GLU A 90 -5.69 -3.56 2.97
CA GLU A 90 -6.17 -2.75 4.10
C GLU A 90 -5.18 -1.66 4.49
N VAL A 91 -3.87 -1.86 4.29
CA VAL A 91 -2.85 -0.83 4.51
C VAL A 91 -3.01 0.29 3.49
N HIS A 92 -3.09 -0.08 2.21
CA HIS A 92 -3.28 0.88 1.11
C HIS A 92 -4.56 1.67 1.32
N LYS A 93 -5.68 1.00 1.60
CA LYS A 93 -6.97 1.64 1.87
C LYS A 93 -6.89 2.65 3.02
N ALA A 94 -6.24 2.29 4.12
CA ALA A 94 -6.10 3.18 5.28
C ALA A 94 -5.23 4.41 4.97
N ILE A 95 -4.15 4.24 4.22
CA ILE A 95 -3.26 5.35 3.83
C ILE A 95 -3.90 6.25 2.79
N SER A 96 -4.51 5.67 1.75
CA SER A 96 -5.22 6.43 0.71
C SER A 96 -6.42 7.20 1.26
N ALA A 97 -7.08 6.67 2.30
CA ALA A 97 -8.15 7.39 3.00
C ALA A 97 -7.63 8.56 3.86
N ALA A 98 -6.40 8.49 4.37
CA ALA A 98 -5.80 9.55 5.17
C ALA A 98 -5.30 10.74 4.32
N ASP A 99 -4.96 10.50 3.05
CA ASP A 99 -4.38 11.48 2.12
C ASP A 99 -5.43 12.16 1.19
N ASP A 100 -6.69 12.25 1.64
CA ASP A 100 -7.82 12.88 0.91
C ASP A 100 -8.40 12.04 -0.27
N GLY A 101 -8.27 10.71 -0.20
CA GLY A 101 -8.79 9.76 -1.18
C GLY A 101 -10.07 9.04 -0.74
N VAL A 102 -11.17 9.22 -1.47
CA VAL A 102 -12.38 8.39 -1.30
C VAL A 102 -12.10 6.98 -1.84
N VAL A 103 -11.93 6.00 -0.96
CA VAL A 103 -11.83 4.58 -1.34
C VAL A 103 -13.17 3.90 -1.16
N ASN A 104 -13.85 3.59 -2.26
CA ASN A 104 -15.10 2.83 -2.24
C ASN A 104 -14.83 1.37 -2.58
N VAL A 105 -15.16 0.46 -1.65
CA VAL A 105 -15.07 -0.99 -1.84
C VAL A 105 -16.50 -1.53 -1.87
N ASN A 106 -16.97 -1.95 -3.04
CA ASN A 106 -18.30 -2.52 -3.21
C ASN A 106 -18.20 -4.02 -3.52
N HIS A 107 -18.94 -4.84 -2.78
CA HIS A 107 -19.12 -6.27 -3.06
C HIS A 107 -20.61 -6.55 -3.23
N GLY A 108 -21.03 -6.97 -4.44
CA GLY A 108 -22.40 -7.31 -4.80
C GLY A 108 -22.77 -6.91 -6.23
N GLU A 109 -23.93 -7.37 -6.73
CA GLU A 109 -24.46 -6.94 -8.04
C GLU A 109 -25.10 -5.55 -7.89
N VAL A 110 -24.55 -4.55 -8.58
CA VAL A 110 -24.98 -3.16 -8.50
C VAL A 110 -25.44 -2.70 -9.88
N ASN A 111 -26.70 -2.28 -9.98
CA ASN A 111 -27.28 -1.84 -11.26
C ASN A 111 -26.91 -0.39 -11.63
N ASN A 112 -26.71 0.51 -10.66
CA ASN A 112 -26.24 1.88 -10.89
C ASN A 112 -25.36 2.34 -9.72
N LEU A 113 -24.17 2.86 -10.00
CA LEU A 113 -23.21 3.34 -9.00
C LEU A 113 -22.68 4.72 -9.38
N ILE A 114 -22.72 5.67 -8.44
CA ILE A 114 -22.13 7.00 -8.61
C ILE A 114 -21.15 7.24 -7.48
N GLN A 115 -19.92 7.62 -7.85
CA GLN A 115 -18.84 7.95 -6.93
C GLN A 115 -18.34 9.35 -7.28
N ALA A 116 -18.33 10.25 -6.30
CA ALA A 116 -17.80 11.60 -6.47
C ALA A 116 -16.99 12.00 -5.23
N ARG A 117 -15.81 12.57 -5.46
CA ARG A 117 -14.94 13.11 -4.40
C ARG A 117 -15.54 14.37 -3.79
N GLU A 118 -15.90 15.33 -4.63
CA GLU A 118 -16.56 16.58 -4.25
C GLU A 118 -17.54 16.96 -5.36
N ILE A 119 -18.76 17.35 -4.98
CA ILE A 119 -19.77 17.88 -5.91
C ILE A 119 -19.99 19.34 -5.55
N LYS A 120 -19.68 20.23 -6.49
CA LYS A 120 -20.00 21.66 -6.38
C LYS A 120 -21.02 22.01 -7.46
N GLY A 121 -22.27 22.19 -7.06
CA GLY A 121 -23.42 22.35 -7.95
C GLY A 121 -24.48 21.27 -7.73
N ASN A 122 -25.54 21.29 -8.54
CA ASN A 122 -26.68 20.37 -8.37
C ASN A 122 -26.52 19.12 -9.24
N ILE A 123 -26.85 17.95 -8.68
CA ILE A 123 -27.05 16.71 -9.45
C ILE A 123 -28.54 16.43 -9.49
N THR A 124 -29.08 16.14 -10.68
CA THR A 124 -30.47 15.70 -10.87
C THR A 124 -30.45 14.34 -11.53
N PHE A 125 -31.17 13.38 -10.95
CA PHE A 125 -31.45 12.10 -11.57
C PHE A 125 -32.86 12.13 -12.16
N SER A 126 -33.01 11.58 -13.36
CA SER A 126 -34.30 11.40 -14.05
C SER A 126 -34.87 10.03 -13.77
#